data_AF-A0A8J8JEA6-F1
#
_entry.id   AF-A0A8J8JEA6-F1
#
_cell.length_a   1.000
_cell.length_b   1.000
_cell.length_c   1.000
_cell.angle_alpha   90.00
_cell.angle_beta   90.00
_cell.angle_gamma   90.00
#
_symmetry.space_group_name_H-M   'P 1'
#
loop_
_entity.id
_entity.type
_entity.pdbx_description
1 polymer ?
#
loop_
_entity_poly.entity_id
_entity_poly.type
_entity_poly.pdbx_seq_one_letter_code
_entity_poly.pdbx_strand_id
1 'polypeptide(L)'
;DIKWGEYIVIKHTSSDPTHLLFYMLIKQLQEDNTPVIIVDVLDKLHLFKTHLMTAGIETSIVNDIPVIKLGGIKHTGNIMSLIERVDISQDIPIWTRHYREALHRVEERFSNYIKIMVGVDALLQLRS
;
A
#
# COMPACT_ATOMS: atom_id res chain seq x y z
N ASP A 1 -19.71 2.66 12.67
CA ASP A 1 -19.87 2.16 11.29
C ASP A 1 -18.94 2.89 10.36
N ILE A 2 -18.25 2.15 9.50
CA ILE A 2 -17.41 2.66 8.40
C ILE A 2 -18.24 2.55 7.12
N LYS A 3 -18.25 3.57 6.27
CA LYS A 3 -18.98 3.58 5.00
C LYS A 3 -18.04 3.54 3.81
N TRP A 4 -18.54 3.03 2.68
CA TRP A 4 -17.82 3.07 1.41
C TRP A 4 -17.46 4.51 1.03
N GLY A 5 -16.21 4.70 0.58
CA GLY A 5 -15.66 6.00 0.22
C GLY A 5 -15.05 6.80 1.38
N GLU A 6 -15.15 6.31 2.63
CA GLU A 6 -14.48 6.96 3.76
C GLU A 6 -12.98 6.67 3.80
N TYR A 7 -12.24 7.58 4.42
CA TYR A 7 -10.81 7.44 4.68
C TYR A 7 -10.59 7.22 6.17
N ILE A 8 -9.84 6.16 6.51
CA ILE A 8 -9.41 5.88 7.86
C ILE A 8 -7.92 6.16 7.95
N VAL A 9 -7.53 7.02 8.88
CA VAL A 9 -6.12 7.36 9.13
C VAL A 9 -5.68 6.70 10.43
N ILE A 10 -4.73 5.77 10.32
CA ILE A 10 -4.13 5.10 11.46
C ILE A 10 -2.84 5.84 11.83
N LYS A 11 -2.89 6.60 12.92
CA LYS A 11 -1.71 7.24 13.50
C LYS A 11 -0.98 6.24 14.39
N HIS A 12 0.33 6.20 14.26
CA HIS A 12 1.18 5.28 15.01
C HIS A 12 2.57 5.90 15.24
N THR A 13 3.31 5.29 16.14
CA THR A 13 4.71 5.55 16.45
C THR A 13 5.58 4.39 15.99
N SER A 14 6.91 4.56 15.99
CA SER A 14 7.85 3.51 15.59
C SER A 14 7.82 2.28 16.49
N SER A 15 7.34 2.40 17.73
CA SER A 15 7.18 1.29 18.67
C SER A 15 5.90 0.48 18.47
N ASP A 16 4.93 1.00 17.72
CA ASP A 16 3.68 0.29 17.50
C ASP A 16 3.86 -0.86 16.49
N PRO A 17 3.27 -2.04 16.73
CA PRO A 17 3.41 -3.21 15.86
C PRO A 17 2.51 -3.10 14.61
N THR A 18 2.67 -2.03 13.84
CA THR A 18 1.82 -1.72 12.67
C THR A 18 1.85 -2.79 11.57
N HIS A 19 2.93 -3.56 11.48
CA HIS A 19 3.03 -4.72 10.61
C HIS A 19 2.03 -5.83 10.99
N LEU A 20 1.76 -6.04 12.29
CA LEU A 20 0.74 -6.98 12.77
C LEU A 20 -0.66 -6.48 12.47
N LEU A 21 -0.94 -5.19 12.71
CA LEU A 21 -2.23 -4.59 12.37
C LEU A 21 -2.50 -4.70 10.86
N PHE A 22 -1.52 -4.38 10.04
CA PHE A 22 -1.59 -4.55 8.59
C PHE A 22 -1.89 -6.01 8.21
N TYR A 23 -1.19 -6.97 8.78
CA TYR A 23 -1.41 -8.40 8.53
C TYR A 23 -2.84 -8.83 8.92
N MET A 24 -3.32 -8.45 10.10
CA MET A 24 -4.67 -8.77 10.56
C MET A 24 -5.75 -8.19 9.65
N LEU A 25 -5.56 -6.95 9.19
CA LEU A 25 -6.48 -6.31 8.25
C LEU A 25 -6.52 -7.06 6.91
N ILE A 26 -5.35 -7.36 6.32
CA ILE A 26 -5.29 -8.10 5.06
C ILE A 26 -5.95 -9.47 5.20
N LYS A 27 -5.67 -10.17 6.30
CA LYS A 27 -6.25 -11.48 6.58
C LYS A 27 -7.77 -11.43 6.66
N GLN A 28 -8.32 -10.52 7.46
CA GLN A 28 -9.77 -10.35 7.59
C GLN A 28 -10.42 -10.03 6.24
N LEU A 29 -9.83 -9.10 5.47
CA LEU A 29 -10.39 -8.70 4.17
C LEU A 29 -10.40 -9.83 3.14
N GLN A 30 -9.39 -10.69 3.16
CA GLN A 30 -9.37 -11.87 2.30
C GLN A 30 -10.37 -12.94 2.74
N GLU A 31 -10.50 -13.18 4.05
CA GLU A 31 -11.53 -14.09 4.60
C GLU A 31 -12.94 -13.63 4.20
N ASP A 32 -13.17 -12.32 4.17
CA ASP A 32 -14.43 -11.70 3.74
C ASP A 32 -14.58 -11.61 2.20
N ASN A 33 -13.62 -12.10 1.42
CA ASN A 33 -13.57 -11.97 -0.04
C ASN A 33 -13.70 -10.52 -0.53
N THR A 34 -13.23 -9.56 0.26
CA THR A 34 -13.25 -8.13 -0.08
C THR A 34 -12.04 -7.80 -0.96
N PRO A 35 -12.22 -7.22 -2.15
CA PRO A 35 -11.09 -6.82 -3.00
C PRO A 35 -10.20 -5.79 -2.29
N VAL A 36 -8.89 -6.04 -2.31
CA VAL A 36 -7.89 -5.16 -1.71
C VAL A 36 -6.87 -4.74 -2.76
N ILE A 37 -6.46 -3.47 -2.70
CA ILE A 37 -5.23 -3.01 -3.32
C ILE A 37 -4.30 -2.40 -2.26
N ILE A 38 -3.00 -2.54 -2.47
CA ILE A 38 -1.99 -1.89 -1.63
C ILE A 38 -1.35 -0.75 -2.41
N VAL A 39 -1.20 0.40 -1.76
CA VAL A 39 -0.32 1.47 -2.24
C VAL A 39 0.92 1.48 -1.36
N ASP A 40 2.03 1.00 -1.91
CA ASP A 40 3.33 0.91 -1.24
C ASP A 40 4.14 2.18 -1.49
N VAL A 41 4.26 3.04 -0.48
CA VAL A 41 5.07 4.25 -0.54
C VAL A 41 6.44 3.97 0.05
N LEU A 42 7.49 4.19 -0.77
CA LEU A 42 8.90 4.10 -0.36
C LEU A 42 9.26 2.82 0.42
N ASP A 43 8.86 1.65 -0.11
CA ASP A 43 9.23 0.31 0.38
C ASP A 43 8.66 -0.06 1.76
N LYS A 44 7.63 0.64 2.26
CA LYS A 44 7.02 0.33 3.56
C LYS A 44 6.41 -1.07 3.61
N LEU A 45 5.83 -1.56 2.51
CA LEU A 45 5.32 -2.93 2.41
C LEU A 45 6.44 -3.96 2.57
N HIS A 46 7.62 -3.71 1.99
CA HIS A 46 8.79 -4.57 2.17
C HIS A 46 9.24 -4.65 3.62
N LEU A 47 9.24 -3.51 4.32
CA LEU A 47 9.57 -3.44 5.74
C LEU A 47 8.57 -4.24 6.58
N PHE A 48 7.27 -4.11 6.31
CA PHE A 48 6.24 -4.90 6.99
C PHE A 48 6.41 -6.40 6.77
N LYS A 49 6.65 -6.83 5.52
CA LYS A 49 6.94 -8.24 5.20
C LYS A 49 8.16 -8.74 5.95
N THR A 50 9.22 -7.95 6.03
CA THR A 50 10.44 -8.29 6.78
C THR A 50 10.16 -8.47 8.26
N HIS A 51 9.44 -7.55 8.90
CA HIS A 51 9.08 -7.68 10.32
C HIS A 51 8.21 -8.91 10.61
N LEU A 52 7.22 -9.19 9.75
CA LEU A 52 6.37 -10.36 9.87
C LEU A 52 7.16 -11.67 9.74
N MET A 53 8.04 -11.77 8.73
CA MET A 53 8.90 -12.94 8.56
C MET A 53 9.84 -13.15 9.75
N THR A 54 10.43 -12.09 10.28
CA THR A 54 11.27 -12.15 11.50
C THR A 54 10.47 -12.63 12.71
N ALA A 55 9.18 -12.31 12.79
CA ALA A 55 8.27 -12.82 13.82
C ALA A 55 7.77 -14.26 13.56
N GLY A 56 8.25 -14.93 12.51
CA GLY A 56 7.83 -16.28 12.13
C GLY A 56 6.44 -16.34 11.47
N ILE A 57 5.91 -15.20 11.03
CA ILE A 57 4.58 -15.11 10.39
C ILE A 57 4.73 -15.29 8.88
N GLU A 58 3.90 -16.17 8.32
CA GLU A 58 3.80 -16.43 6.88
C GLU A 58 3.24 -15.18 6.16
N THR A 59 3.85 -14.80 5.04
CA THR A 59 3.55 -13.53 4.34
C THR A 59 3.11 -13.71 2.89
N SER A 60 2.82 -14.94 2.45
CA SER A 60 2.27 -15.22 1.12
C SER A 60 0.92 -14.54 0.89
N ILE A 61 0.22 -14.23 1.98
CA ILE A 61 -1.05 -13.50 1.98
C ILE A 61 -1.00 -12.18 1.19
N VAL A 62 0.18 -11.53 1.09
CA VAL A 62 0.35 -10.29 0.32
C VAL A 62 0.85 -10.50 -1.12
N ASN A 63 1.20 -11.73 -1.50
CA ASN A 63 1.86 -11.97 -2.79
C ASN A 63 0.95 -11.69 -3.98
N ASP A 64 -0.34 -12.05 -3.89
CA ASP A 64 -1.28 -11.95 -5.00
C ASP A 64 -2.06 -10.63 -5.02
N ILE A 65 -1.95 -9.83 -3.95
CA ILE A 65 -2.66 -8.56 -3.82
C ILE A 65 -2.05 -7.53 -4.78
N PRO A 66 -2.85 -6.89 -5.65
CA PRO A 66 -2.42 -5.77 -6.48
C PRO A 66 -1.68 -4.68 -5.69
N VAL A 67 -0.48 -4.33 -6.15
CA VAL A 67 0.33 -3.26 -5.57
C VAL A 67 0.55 -2.14 -6.57
N ILE A 68 0.20 -0.92 -6.17
CA ILE A 68 0.65 0.33 -6.81
C ILE A 68 1.85 0.82 -6.01
N LYS A 69 3.03 0.81 -6.63
CA LYS A 69 4.27 1.21 -5.99
C LYS A 69 4.58 2.68 -6.27
N LEU A 70 4.75 3.46 -5.20
CA LEU A 70 5.12 4.87 -5.24
C LEU A 70 6.56 5.03 -4.74
N GLY A 71 7.49 5.07 -5.68
CA GLY A 71 8.93 5.10 -5.45
C GLY A 71 9.46 3.85 -4.74
N GLY A 72 10.60 4.02 -4.06
CA GLY A 72 11.33 2.89 -3.46
C GLY A 72 11.98 1.98 -4.51
N ILE A 73 12.72 0.98 -4.06
CA ILE A 73 13.51 0.07 -4.91
C ILE A 73 13.20 -1.40 -4.65
N LYS A 74 12.38 -1.72 -3.64
CA LYS A 74 12.05 -3.09 -3.25
C LYS A 74 10.75 -3.52 -3.91
N HIS A 75 10.84 -4.45 -4.84
CA HIS A 75 9.67 -5.02 -5.50
C HIS A 75 8.99 -6.07 -4.62
N THR A 76 7.99 -5.65 -3.84
CA THR A 76 7.25 -6.53 -2.90
C THR A 76 5.79 -6.65 -3.30
N GLY A 77 5.27 -7.88 -3.41
CA GLY A 77 3.89 -8.18 -3.81
C GLY A 77 3.72 -8.22 -5.34
N ASN A 78 2.46 -8.26 -5.79
CA ASN A 78 2.10 -8.26 -7.20
C ASN A 78 2.03 -6.82 -7.75
N ILE A 79 3.16 -6.30 -8.23
CA ILE A 79 3.26 -4.92 -8.72
C ILE A 79 2.53 -4.76 -10.05
N MET A 80 1.41 -4.03 -10.01
CA MET A 80 0.62 -3.68 -11.20
C MET A 80 1.00 -2.33 -11.81
N SER A 81 1.63 -1.46 -11.02
CA SER A 81 2.13 -0.17 -11.49
C SER A 81 3.32 0.25 -10.63
N LEU A 82 4.36 0.75 -11.28
CA LEU A 82 5.53 1.36 -10.64
C LEU A 82 5.60 2.82 -11.05
N ILE A 83 5.63 3.71 -10.07
CA ILE A 83 5.83 5.14 -10.24
C ILE A 83 7.18 5.45 -9.62
N GLU A 84 8.13 5.89 -10.44
CA GLU A 84 9.53 5.94 -10.05
C GLU A 84 9.79 7.01 -8.98
N ARG A 85 10.86 6.82 -8.21
CA ARG A 85 11.25 7.79 -7.17
C ARG A 85 11.55 9.17 -7.75
N VAL A 86 12.10 9.23 -8.96
CA VAL A 86 12.40 10.49 -9.64
C VAL A 86 11.11 11.28 -9.89
N ASP A 87 10.04 10.61 -10.32
CA ASP A 87 8.76 11.24 -10.63
C ASP A 87 8.10 11.84 -9.38
N ILE A 88 8.13 11.13 -8.25
CA ILE A 88 7.52 11.60 -7.00
C ILE A 88 8.28 12.77 -6.35
N SER A 89 9.56 12.95 -6.66
CA SER A 89 10.42 13.99 -6.06
C SER A 89 10.50 15.28 -6.87
N GLN A 90 10.20 15.23 -8.18
CA GLN A 90 10.40 16.37 -9.08
C GLN A 90 9.10 17.02 -9.55
N ASP A 91 8.00 16.26 -9.72
CA ASP A 91 6.80 16.80 -10.37
C ASP A 91 5.50 16.15 -9.84
N ILE A 92 4.80 16.88 -8.97
CA ILE A 92 3.53 16.45 -8.37
C ILE A 92 2.46 16.12 -9.43
N PRO A 93 2.20 17.02 -10.40
CA PRO A 93 1.31 16.70 -11.52
C PRO A 93 1.63 15.38 -12.23
N ILE A 94 2.90 15.10 -12.53
CA ILE A 94 3.30 13.90 -13.27
C ILE A 94 2.96 12.63 -12.48
N TRP A 95 3.42 12.49 -11.23
CA TRP A 95 3.16 11.26 -10.50
C TRP A 95 1.68 11.11 -10.13
N THR A 96 0.95 12.22 -9.92
CA THR A 96 -0.50 12.21 -9.70
C THR A 96 -1.26 11.66 -10.90
N ARG A 97 -0.83 12.00 -12.13
CA ARG A 97 -1.40 11.44 -13.36
C ARG A 97 -1.16 9.93 -13.43
N HIS A 98 0.08 9.49 -13.24
CA HIS A 98 0.40 8.06 -13.27
C HIS A 98 -0.32 7.26 -12.18
N TYR A 99 -0.47 7.84 -10.99
CA TYR A 99 -1.24 7.22 -9.91
C TYR A 99 -2.72 7.09 -10.27
N ARG A 100 -3.31 8.12 -10.90
CA ARG A 100 -4.70 8.07 -11.39
C ARG A 100 -4.89 7.02 -12.47
N GLU A 101 -3.97 6.91 -13.42
CA GLU A 101 -3.99 5.88 -14.46
C GLU A 101 -3.89 4.46 -13.85
N ALA A 102 -3.06 4.29 -12.82
CA ALA A 102 -2.95 3.03 -12.09
C ALA A 102 -4.24 2.66 -11.35
N LEU A 103 -4.88 3.64 -10.69
CA LEU A 103 -6.17 3.43 -10.04
C LEU A 103 -7.27 3.10 -11.04
N HIS A 104 -7.29 3.73 -12.20
CA HIS A 104 -8.31 3.45 -13.22
C HIS A 104 -8.29 1.98 -13.66
N ARG A 105 -7.10 1.39 -13.84
CA ARG A 105 -6.96 -0.04 -14.15
C ARG A 105 -7.48 -0.97 -13.05
N VAL A 106 -7.44 -0.52 -11.79
CA VAL A 106 -8.05 -1.26 -10.66
C VAL A 106 -9.57 -1.13 -10.73
N GLU A 107 -10.07 0.07 -10.98
CA GLU A 107 -11.50 0.38 -11.06
C GLU A 107 -12.20 -0.33 -12.23
N GLU A 108 -11.48 -0.61 -13.32
CA GLU A 108 -11.96 -1.48 -14.41
C GLU A 108 -12.21 -2.93 -13.97
N ARG A 109 -11.51 -3.39 -12.93
CA ARG A 109 -11.58 -4.78 -12.43
C ARG A 109 -12.51 -4.95 -11.22
N PHE A 110 -12.66 -3.91 -10.40
CA PHE A 110 -13.40 -3.99 -9.15
C PHE A 110 -14.41 -2.83 -9.02
N SER A 111 -15.67 -3.17 -8.78
CA SER A 111 -16.74 -2.19 -8.55
C SER A 111 -16.62 -1.51 -7.17
N ASN A 112 -16.18 -2.26 -6.15
CA ASN A 112 -15.83 -1.76 -4.82
C ASN A 112 -14.57 -2.47 -4.34
N TYR A 113 -13.66 -1.74 -3.70
CA TYR A 113 -12.42 -2.27 -3.15
C TYR A 113 -11.95 -1.44 -1.95
N ILE A 114 -11.13 -2.05 -1.11
CA ILE A 114 -10.42 -1.36 -0.02
C ILE A 114 -9.00 -1.06 -0.48
N LYS A 115 -8.60 0.20 -0.30
CA LYS A 115 -7.24 0.66 -0.58
C LYS A 115 -6.47 0.84 0.71
N ILE A 116 -5.42 0.05 0.89
CA ILE A 116 -4.51 0.19 2.03
C ILE A 116 -3.25 0.90 1.57
N MET A 117 -3.03 2.12 2.05
CA MET A 117 -1.81 2.89 1.77
C MET A 117 -0.86 2.80 2.96
N VAL A 118 0.39 2.41 2.70
CA VAL A 118 1.44 2.29 3.72
C VAL A 118 2.60 3.21 3.38
N GLY A 119 3.15 3.91 4.39
CA GLY A 119 4.34 4.78 4.23
C GLY A 119 4.04 6.20 3.73
N VAL A 120 2.77 6.65 3.77
CA VAL A 120 2.36 7.98 3.26
C VAL A 120 3.08 9.14 3.94
N ASP A 121 3.47 8.98 5.20
CA ASP A 121 4.25 9.95 5.97
C ASP A 121 5.60 10.28 5.32
N ALA A 122 6.18 9.32 4.61
CA ALA A 122 7.45 9.50 3.92
C ALA A 122 7.36 10.47 2.73
N LEU A 123 6.16 10.68 2.16
CA LEU A 123 5.95 11.72 1.12
C LEU A 123 6.15 13.14 1.66
N LEU A 124 5.94 13.36 2.97
CA LEU A 124 6.17 14.65 3.61
C LEU A 124 7.68 14.98 3.66
N GLN A 125 8.53 13.95 3.74
CA GLN A 125 9.99 14.09 3.80
C GLN A 125 10.63 14.31 2.43
N LEU A 126 9.90 14.08 1.33
CA LEU A 126 10.41 14.34 -0.03
C LEU A 126 10.36 15.82 -0.43
N ARG A 127 9.77 16.69 0.41
CA ARG A 127 9.61 18.13 0.15
C ARG A 127 10.56 19.01 0.98
N SER A 128 11.47 18.41 1.75
CA SER A 128 12.50 19.09 2.53
C SER A 128 13.84 19.06 1.82
#